data_AF-A0A2U0TRF9-F1
#
_entry.id   AF-A0A2U0TRF9-F1
#
_cell.length_a   1.000
_cell.length_b   1.000
_cell.length_c   1.000
_cell.angle_alpha   90.00
_cell.angle_beta   90.00
_cell.angle_gamma   90.00
#
_symmetry.space_group_name_H-M   'P 1'
#
loop_
_entity.id
_entity.type
_entity.pdbx_description
1 polymer ?
#
loop_
_entity_poly.entity_id
_entity_poly.type
_entity_poly.pdbx_seq_one_letter_code
_entity_poly.pdbx_strand_id
1 'polypeptide(L)'
;MIQELQNNQPLKLGYINHWLKENSANFNMSIEKTECHKWKKWQRNKSTFVLPCLCPTRNNECVFIDIYRELEKYVQYIKTEAFYKNLLEEYYRIQHNQNAVFEWVQDIKQYGNELLSIHPTIRIKITSRPYYQENIELKENELPYLWEFKEIYQGHYYSDEYENYINY
;
A
#
# COMPACT_ATOMS: atom_id res chain seq x y z
N MET A 1 -6.76 -8.71 -17.95
CA MET A 1 -5.80 -8.03 -17.05
C MET A 1 -6.52 -7.24 -15.96
N ILE A 2 -7.11 -6.05 -16.19
CA ILE A 2 -7.99 -5.42 -15.17
C ILE A 2 -9.24 -6.26 -14.90
N GLN A 3 -9.91 -6.72 -15.96
CA GLN A 3 -11.08 -7.58 -15.85
C GLN A 3 -10.79 -8.87 -15.05
N GLU A 4 -9.57 -9.38 -15.14
CA GLU A 4 -9.16 -10.56 -14.39
C GLU A 4 -9.08 -10.26 -12.89
N LEU A 5 -8.49 -9.12 -12.52
CA LEU A 5 -8.46 -8.64 -11.14
C LEU A 5 -9.87 -8.34 -10.63
N GLN A 6 -10.74 -7.74 -11.45
CA GLN A 6 -12.14 -7.44 -11.11
C GLN A 6 -12.96 -8.71 -10.82
N ASN A 7 -12.80 -9.74 -11.66
CA ASN A 7 -13.53 -11.00 -11.52
C ASN A 7 -13.14 -11.79 -10.27
N ASN A 8 -12.01 -11.46 -9.63
CA ASN A 8 -11.50 -12.13 -8.45
C ASN A 8 -11.63 -11.27 -7.17
N GLN A 9 -12.37 -10.16 -7.22
CA GLN A 9 -12.55 -9.29 -6.06
C GLN A 9 -13.47 -9.93 -4.99
N PRO A 10 -13.24 -9.65 -3.69
CA PRO A 10 -12.10 -8.90 -3.15
C PRO A 10 -10.80 -9.71 -3.24
N LEU A 11 -9.70 -9.05 -3.61
CA LEU A 11 -8.43 -9.72 -3.86
C LEU A 11 -7.77 -10.18 -2.56
N LYS A 12 -7.34 -11.42 -2.56
CA LYS A 12 -6.53 -12.03 -1.50
C LYS A 12 -5.06 -11.64 -1.64
N LEU A 13 -4.33 -11.48 -0.53
CA LEU A 13 -2.89 -11.14 -0.58
C LEU A 13 -2.09 -12.22 -1.32
N GLY A 14 -2.43 -13.49 -1.10
CA GLY A 14 -1.82 -14.62 -1.82
C GLY A 14 -2.07 -14.57 -3.33
N TYR A 15 -3.25 -14.14 -3.76
CA TYR A 15 -3.58 -13.98 -5.18
C TYR A 15 -2.80 -12.81 -5.79
N ILE A 16 -2.68 -11.67 -5.09
CA ILE A 16 -1.88 -10.53 -5.56
C ILE A 16 -0.42 -10.93 -5.75
N ASN A 17 0.17 -11.63 -4.77
CA ASN A 17 1.53 -12.15 -4.84
C ASN A 17 1.74 -13.07 -6.05
N HIS A 18 0.81 -13.98 -6.29
CA HIS A 18 0.85 -14.88 -7.43
C HIS A 18 0.75 -14.10 -8.75
N TRP A 19 -0.22 -13.21 -8.87
CA TRP A 19 -0.44 -12.39 -10.06
C TRP A 19 0.77 -11.51 -10.39
N LEU A 20 1.41 -10.89 -9.38
CA LEU A 20 2.64 -10.10 -9.55
C LEU A 20 3.80 -10.96 -10.07
N LYS A 21 3.92 -12.19 -9.59
CA LYS A 21 4.97 -13.13 -10.02
C LYS A 21 4.76 -13.52 -11.49
N GLU A 22 3.55 -13.93 -11.84
CA GLU A 22 3.19 -14.33 -13.22
C GLU A 22 3.34 -13.19 -14.22
N ASN A 23 3.02 -11.96 -13.81
CA ASN A 23 3.04 -10.80 -14.69
C ASN A 23 4.39 -10.03 -14.69
N SER A 24 5.40 -10.51 -13.95
CA SER A 24 6.70 -9.84 -13.83
C SER A 24 7.44 -9.68 -15.16
N ALA A 25 7.39 -10.68 -16.05
CA ALA A 25 8.00 -10.61 -17.38
C ALA A 25 7.25 -9.59 -18.27
N ASN A 26 5.93 -9.64 -18.26
CA ASN A 26 5.06 -8.71 -18.98
C ASN A 26 5.29 -7.26 -18.52
N PHE A 27 5.52 -7.06 -17.22
CA PHE A 27 5.82 -5.75 -16.63
C PHE A 27 7.09 -5.15 -17.25
N ASN A 28 8.18 -5.92 -17.26
CA ASN A 28 9.44 -5.47 -17.88
C ASN A 28 9.28 -5.18 -19.38
N MET A 29 8.55 -6.03 -20.12
CA MET A 29 8.25 -5.78 -21.52
C MET A 29 7.41 -4.52 -21.75
N SER A 30 6.45 -4.25 -20.87
CA SER A 30 5.58 -3.08 -20.97
C SER A 30 6.35 -1.79 -20.74
N ILE A 31 7.31 -1.78 -19.79
CA ILE A 31 8.22 -0.65 -19.58
C ILE A 31 8.94 -0.30 -20.88
N GLU A 32 9.44 -1.31 -21.60
CA GLU A 32 10.14 -1.12 -22.87
C GLU A 32 9.24 -0.58 -24.00
N LYS A 33 7.94 -0.84 -23.93
CA LYS A 33 6.95 -0.39 -24.94
C LYS A 33 6.40 1.00 -24.67
N THR A 34 6.50 1.54 -23.45
CA THR A 34 5.96 2.87 -23.15
C THR A 34 6.70 4.00 -23.86
N GLU A 35 5.93 4.84 -24.55
CA GLU A 35 6.44 5.95 -25.38
C GLU A 35 6.98 7.11 -24.54
N CYS A 36 6.43 7.40 -23.36
CA CYS A 36 6.96 8.49 -22.54
C CYS A 36 8.29 8.16 -21.83
N HIS A 37 8.80 6.93 -21.96
CA HIS A 37 10.11 6.46 -21.47
C HIS A 37 10.43 6.70 -19.98
N LYS A 38 9.46 7.19 -19.21
CA LYS A 38 9.60 7.52 -17.79
C LYS A 38 9.92 6.30 -16.96
N TRP A 39 9.24 5.20 -17.25
CA TRP A 39 9.47 3.92 -16.59
C TRP A 39 10.84 3.34 -16.91
N LYS A 40 11.34 3.53 -18.13
CA LYS A 40 12.72 3.15 -18.49
C LYS A 40 13.75 3.95 -17.68
N LYS A 41 13.53 5.27 -17.51
CA LYS A 41 14.39 6.13 -16.68
C LYS A 41 14.39 5.67 -15.23
N TRP A 42 13.21 5.37 -14.68
CA TRP A 42 13.09 4.83 -13.33
C TRP A 42 13.77 3.46 -13.16
N GLN A 43 13.61 2.55 -14.12
CA GLN A 43 14.23 1.22 -14.03
C GLN A 43 15.76 1.31 -13.95
N ARG A 44 16.36 2.29 -14.65
CA ARG A 44 17.80 2.59 -14.58
C ARG A 44 18.19 3.26 -13.27
N ASN A 45 17.32 4.12 -12.72
CA ASN A 45 17.55 4.82 -11.46
C ASN A 45 16.35 4.70 -10.52
N LYS A 46 16.37 3.62 -9.72
CA LYS A 46 15.30 3.26 -8.77
C LYS A 46 15.08 4.28 -7.64
N SER A 47 15.96 5.28 -7.50
CA SER A 47 15.81 6.39 -6.53
C SER A 47 14.84 7.48 -6.97
N THR A 48 14.41 7.48 -8.23
CA THR A 48 13.49 8.51 -8.75
C THR A 48 12.06 8.19 -8.33
N PHE A 49 11.39 9.07 -7.59
CA PHE A 49 9.95 8.93 -7.33
C PHE A 49 9.17 8.97 -8.66
N VAL A 50 8.42 7.91 -8.97
CA VAL A 50 7.63 7.83 -10.20
C VAL A 50 6.20 8.18 -9.90
N LEU A 51 5.80 9.41 -10.27
CA LEU A 51 4.38 9.73 -10.40
C LEU A 51 3.74 8.74 -11.41
N PRO A 52 2.45 8.38 -11.26
CA PRO A 52 1.70 7.58 -12.23
C PRO A 52 1.95 8.03 -13.68
N CYS A 53 1.79 7.14 -14.65
CA CYS A 53 2.06 7.46 -16.05
C CYS A 53 1.31 8.76 -16.48
N LEU A 54 2.08 9.84 -16.71
CA LEU A 54 1.61 11.16 -17.21
C LEU A 54 1.82 11.29 -18.73
N CYS A 55 1.90 10.16 -19.45
CA CYS A 55 1.98 10.19 -20.91
C CYS A 55 0.76 10.98 -21.47
N PRO A 56 0.91 11.79 -22.53
CA PRO A 56 -0.20 12.51 -23.17
C PRO A 56 -1.35 11.58 -23.59
N THR A 57 -1.00 10.37 -24.05
CA THR A 57 -1.89 9.24 -24.32
C THR A 57 -1.60 8.12 -23.34
N ARG A 58 -2.59 7.77 -22.51
CA ARG A 58 -2.49 6.68 -21.53
C ARG A 58 -2.87 5.37 -22.23
N ASN A 59 -1.86 4.66 -22.72
CA ASN A 59 -2.05 3.36 -23.38
C ASN A 59 -2.21 2.22 -22.35
N ASN A 60 -2.58 1.03 -22.83
CA ASN A 60 -2.83 -0.14 -21.99
C ASN A 60 -1.58 -0.55 -21.20
N GLU A 61 -0.38 -0.38 -21.76
CA GLU A 61 0.89 -0.64 -21.10
C GLU A 61 1.10 0.27 -19.89
N CYS A 62 0.79 1.57 -20.02
CA CYS A 62 0.84 2.50 -18.90
C CYS A 62 -0.12 2.13 -17.79
N VAL A 63 -1.34 1.73 -18.14
CA VAL A 63 -2.34 1.31 -17.16
C VAL A 63 -1.88 0.06 -16.42
N PHE A 64 -1.37 -0.94 -17.15
CA PHE A 64 -0.85 -2.16 -16.56
C PHE A 64 0.35 -1.91 -15.63
N ILE A 65 1.29 -1.08 -16.02
CA ILE A 65 2.44 -0.73 -15.19
C ILE A 65 1.98 -0.05 -13.89
N ASP A 66 1.03 0.88 -13.96
CA ASP A 66 0.48 1.54 -12.77
C ASP A 66 -0.20 0.51 -11.85
N ILE A 67 -0.99 -0.43 -12.39
CA ILE A 67 -1.60 -1.52 -11.61
C ILE A 67 -0.54 -2.37 -10.92
N TYR A 68 0.44 -2.85 -11.69
CA TYR A 68 1.49 -3.71 -11.19
C TYR A 68 2.22 -3.04 -10.03
N ARG A 69 2.54 -1.74 -10.18
CA ARG A 69 3.27 -0.98 -9.16
C ARG A 69 2.44 -0.69 -7.91
N GLU A 70 1.15 -0.38 -8.05
CA GLU A 70 0.30 -0.16 -6.89
C GLU A 70 0.07 -1.47 -6.11
N LEU A 71 -0.14 -2.59 -6.80
CA LEU A 71 -0.21 -3.92 -6.17
C LEU A 71 1.13 -4.31 -5.51
N GLU A 72 2.26 -4.06 -6.18
CA GLU A 72 3.59 -4.36 -5.64
C GLU A 72 3.89 -3.54 -4.38
N LYS A 73 3.59 -2.23 -4.40
CA LYS A 73 3.70 -1.37 -3.21
C LYS A 73 2.86 -1.92 -2.05
N TYR A 74 1.61 -2.28 -2.33
CA TYR A 74 0.71 -2.81 -1.31
C TYR A 74 1.30 -4.06 -0.63
N VAL A 75 1.81 -5.01 -1.42
CA VAL A 75 2.49 -6.20 -0.89
C VAL A 75 3.76 -5.85 -0.11
N GLN A 76 4.55 -4.87 -0.58
CA GLN A 76 5.81 -4.48 0.07
C GLN A 76 5.62 -3.81 1.44
N TYR A 77 4.54 -3.04 1.60
CA TYR A 77 4.24 -2.37 2.87
C TYR A 77 3.63 -3.31 3.91
N ILE A 78 2.96 -4.37 3.48
CA ILE A 78 2.38 -5.36 4.39
C ILE A 78 3.48 -6.27 4.95
N LYS A 79 3.70 -6.18 6.26
CA LYS A 79 4.56 -7.09 7.01
C LYS A 79 3.84 -8.41 7.26
N THR A 80 4.56 -9.37 7.84
CA THR A 80 3.98 -10.67 8.18
C THR A 80 2.88 -10.52 9.24
N GLU A 81 1.92 -11.45 9.24
CA GLU A 81 0.87 -11.49 10.26
C GLU A 81 1.45 -11.53 11.68
N ALA A 82 2.53 -12.30 11.87
CA ALA A 82 3.25 -12.40 13.15
C ALA A 82 3.85 -11.06 13.62
N PHE A 83 4.26 -10.19 12.68
CA PHE A 83 4.78 -8.87 13.03
C PHE A 83 3.70 -8.02 13.70
N TYR A 84 2.51 -7.92 13.10
CA TYR A 84 1.40 -7.15 13.68
C TYR A 84 0.87 -7.75 14.97
N LYS A 85 0.82 -9.10 15.03
CA LYS A 85 0.44 -9.79 16.26
C LYS A 85 1.37 -9.45 17.43
N ASN A 86 2.69 -9.45 17.21
CA ASN A 86 3.64 -9.10 18.25
C ASN A 86 3.47 -7.65 18.74
N LEU A 87 3.23 -6.70 17.83
CA LEU A 87 2.96 -5.30 18.19
C LEU A 87 1.70 -5.14 19.03
N LEU A 88 0.64 -5.88 18.69
CA LEU A 88 -0.59 -5.88 19.48
C LEU A 88 -0.37 -6.50 20.87
N GLU A 89 0.40 -7.58 20.97
CA GLU A 89 0.74 -8.19 22.25
C GLU A 89 1.53 -7.23 23.16
N GLU A 90 2.44 -6.43 22.59
CA GLU A 90 3.14 -5.35 23.32
C GLU A 90 2.15 -4.31 23.81
N TYR A 91 1.30 -3.78 22.92
CA TYR A 91 0.27 -2.81 23.25
C TYR A 91 -0.64 -3.30 24.39
N TYR A 92 -1.12 -4.54 24.32
CA TYR A 92 -2.04 -5.08 25.31
C TYR A 92 -1.45 -5.21 26.71
N ARG A 93 -0.11 -5.28 26.84
CA ARG A 93 0.57 -5.26 28.15
C ARG A 93 0.63 -3.86 28.76
N ILE A 94 0.61 -2.82 27.92
CA ILE A 94 0.83 -1.43 28.33
C ILE A 94 -0.42 -0.56 28.20
N GLN A 95 -1.51 -1.05 27.61
CA GLN A 95 -2.71 -0.27 27.25
C GLN A 95 -3.35 0.54 28.39
N HIS A 96 -3.08 0.19 29.65
CA HIS A 96 -3.59 0.90 30.83
C HIS A 96 -2.61 1.96 31.38
N ASN A 97 -1.45 2.14 30.75
CA ASN A 97 -0.45 3.15 31.08
C ASN A 97 -0.23 4.08 29.89
N GLN A 98 -0.80 5.28 29.97
CA GLN A 98 -0.78 6.25 28.87
C GLN A 98 0.62 6.65 28.42
N ASN A 99 1.54 6.91 29.36
CA ASN A 99 2.92 7.27 29.01
C ASN A 99 3.63 6.15 28.25
N ALA A 100 3.47 4.91 28.72
CA ALA A 100 4.04 3.74 28.05
C ALA A 100 3.45 3.54 26.64
N VAL A 101 2.14 3.78 26.46
CA VAL A 101 1.50 3.74 25.14
C VAL A 101 2.09 4.81 24.22
N PHE A 102 2.33 6.03 24.71
CA PHE A 102 2.89 7.11 23.89
C PHE A 102 4.36 6.88 23.51
N GLU A 103 5.17 6.32 24.43
CA GLU A 103 6.51 5.83 24.13
C GLU A 103 6.47 4.76 23.03
N TRP A 104 5.57 3.77 23.16
CA TRP A 104 5.39 2.73 22.15
C TRP A 104 4.96 3.30 20.78
N VAL A 105 4.05 4.28 20.73
CA VAL A 105 3.68 4.97 19.49
C VAL A 105 4.88 5.67 18.84
N GLN A 106 5.76 6.29 19.63
CA GLN A 106 7.00 6.89 19.10
C GLN A 106 7.96 5.83 18.57
N ASP A 107 8.18 4.75 19.30
CA ASP A 107 9.11 3.68 18.92
C ASP A 107 8.72 3.01 17.59
N ILE A 108 7.42 2.86 17.34
CA ILE A 108 6.91 2.21 16.13
C ILE A 108 6.48 3.21 15.05
N LYS A 109 6.76 4.50 15.22
CA LYS A 109 6.26 5.58 14.36
C LYS A 109 6.53 5.37 12.88
N GLN A 110 7.71 4.82 12.54
CA GLN A 110 8.04 4.49 11.16
C GLN A 110 7.02 3.52 10.55
N TYR A 111 6.73 2.42 11.25
CA TYR A 111 5.81 1.38 10.78
C TYR A 111 4.37 1.88 10.76
N GLY A 112 3.96 2.62 11.79
CA GLY A 112 2.65 3.25 11.84
C GLY A 112 2.42 4.18 10.66
N ASN A 113 3.37 5.06 10.36
CA ASN A 113 3.27 5.98 9.21
C ASN A 113 3.18 5.26 7.85
N GLU A 114 3.92 4.17 7.67
CA GLU A 114 3.81 3.32 6.46
C GLU A 114 2.39 2.75 6.34
N LEU A 115 1.80 2.26 7.43
CA LEU A 115 0.45 1.68 7.47
C LEU A 115 -0.68 2.69 7.30
N LEU A 116 -0.50 3.92 7.77
CA LEU A 116 -1.47 5.00 7.56
C LEU A 116 -1.77 5.21 6.07
N SER A 117 -0.79 4.92 5.21
CA SER A 117 -0.91 5.03 3.76
C SER A 117 -1.57 3.81 3.10
N ILE A 118 -1.74 2.71 3.83
CA ILE A 118 -2.37 1.48 3.32
C ILE A 118 -3.88 1.61 3.44
N HIS A 119 -4.59 1.48 2.32
CA HIS A 119 -6.05 1.44 2.29
C HIS A 119 -6.55 0.07 1.83
N PRO A 120 -7.72 -0.37 2.29
CA PRO A 120 -8.35 -1.62 1.84
C PRO A 120 -8.80 -1.56 0.38
N THR A 121 -8.86 -0.35 -0.19
CA THR A 121 -9.17 -0.13 -1.61
C THR A 121 -7.96 0.46 -2.32
N ILE A 122 -7.46 -0.23 -3.34
CA ILE A 122 -6.44 0.28 -4.25
C ILE A 122 -7.15 0.96 -5.43
N ARG A 123 -6.92 2.27 -5.59
CA ARG A 123 -7.53 3.06 -6.68
C ARG A 123 -6.61 3.13 -7.88
N ILE A 124 -7.03 2.55 -9.00
CA ILE A 124 -6.26 2.57 -10.24
C ILE A 124 -6.89 3.53 -11.23
N LYS A 125 -6.07 4.43 -11.80
CA LYS A 125 -6.48 5.30 -12.91
C LYS A 125 -6.33 4.52 -14.23
N ILE A 126 -7.38 4.48 -15.05
CA ILE A 126 -7.33 3.79 -16.35
C ILE A 126 -7.17 4.81 -17.47
N THR A 127 -8.03 5.81 -17.54
CA THR A 127 -7.96 6.87 -18.55
C THR A 127 -7.84 8.25 -17.91
N SER A 128 -7.11 9.14 -18.56
CA SER A 128 -7.03 10.55 -18.16
C SER A 128 -8.24 11.36 -18.63
N ARG A 129 -8.90 10.96 -19.75
CA ARG A 129 -10.10 11.59 -20.32
C ARG A 129 -10.97 10.58 -21.11
N PRO A 130 -12.28 10.46 -20.85
CA PRO A 130 -12.94 10.88 -19.61
C PRO A 130 -12.26 10.20 -18.41
N TYR A 131 -12.25 10.86 -17.24
CA TYR A 131 -11.57 10.35 -16.06
C TYR A 131 -12.26 9.05 -15.60
N TYR A 132 -11.60 7.91 -15.84
CA TYR A 132 -12.10 6.60 -15.45
C TYR A 132 -11.13 5.96 -14.46
N GLN A 133 -11.67 5.55 -13.31
CA GLN A 133 -10.94 4.85 -12.28
C GLN A 133 -11.64 3.55 -11.96
N GLU A 134 -10.86 2.55 -11.62
CA GLU A 134 -11.35 1.29 -11.07
C GLU A 134 -10.82 1.13 -9.66
N ASN A 135 -11.70 0.59 -8.81
CA ASN A 135 -11.35 0.24 -7.45
C ASN A 135 -11.03 -1.25 -7.40
N ILE A 136 -9.91 -1.58 -6.79
CA ILE A 136 -9.58 -2.94 -6.41
C ILE A 136 -9.78 -3.06 -4.91
N GLU A 137 -10.83 -3.77 -4.52
CA GLU A 137 -11.10 -4.09 -3.12
C GLU A 137 -10.22 -5.24 -2.66
N LEU A 138 -9.68 -5.10 -1.46
CA LEU A 138 -8.83 -6.08 -0.81
C LEU A 138 -9.64 -6.81 0.24
N LYS A 139 -9.31 -8.08 0.44
CA LYS A 139 -10.03 -8.91 1.40
C LYS A 139 -9.55 -8.60 2.82
N GLU A 140 -10.17 -7.62 3.47
CA GLU A 140 -9.76 -7.11 4.80
C GLU A 140 -9.63 -8.22 5.85
N ASN A 141 -10.55 -9.17 5.85
CA ASN A 141 -10.60 -10.31 6.77
C ASN A 141 -9.44 -11.32 6.61
N GLU A 142 -8.52 -11.15 5.66
CA GLU A 142 -7.27 -11.92 5.62
C GLU A 142 -6.16 -11.35 6.50
N LEU A 143 -6.27 -10.10 6.96
CA LEU A 143 -5.23 -9.41 7.73
C LEU A 143 -5.80 -8.79 9.01
N PRO A 144 -6.46 -9.57 9.89
CA PRO A 144 -7.17 -9.01 11.05
C PRO A 144 -6.25 -8.20 11.98
N TYR A 145 -5.07 -8.73 12.31
CA TYR A 145 -4.11 -8.03 13.17
C TYR A 145 -3.55 -6.76 12.55
N LEU A 146 -3.45 -6.68 11.22
CA LEU A 146 -3.01 -5.45 10.55
C LEU A 146 -4.03 -4.34 10.75
N TRP A 147 -5.31 -4.64 10.55
CA TRP A 147 -6.38 -3.64 10.65
C TRP A 147 -6.58 -3.19 12.09
N GLU A 148 -6.59 -4.13 13.02
CA GLU A 148 -6.66 -3.86 14.45
C GLU A 148 -5.49 -2.99 14.92
N PHE A 149 -4.26 -3.33 14.51
CA PHE A 149 -3.08 -2.51 14.81
C PHE A 149 -3.22 -1.10 14.21
N LYS A 150 -3.67 -0.99 12.96
CA LYS A 150 -3.85 0.29 12.29
C LYS A 150 -4.86 1.16 13.03
N GLU A 151 -5.99 0.61 13.45
CA GLU A 151 -7.02 1.34 14.21
C GLU A 151 -6.47 1.84 15.55
N ILE A 152 -5.79 0.97 16.32
CA ILE A 152 -5.19 1.32 17.60
C ILE A 152 -4.13 2.42 17.43
N TYR A 153 -3.20 2.22 16.50
CA TYR A 153 -2.15 3.20 16.23
C TYR A 153 -2.74 4.56 15.82
N GLN A 154 -3.73 4.56 14.92
CA GLN A 154 -4.44 5.78 14.51
C GLN A 154 -5.11 6.49 15.67
N GLY A 155 -5.80 5.75 16.53
CA GLY A 155 -6.50 6.29 17.69
C GLY A 155 -5.56 7.03 18.64
N HIS A 156 -4.36 6.49 18.88
CA HIS A 156 -3.37 7.14 19.75
C HIS A 156 -2.59 8.24 19.03
N TYR A 157 -2.11 7.99 17.81
CA TYR A 157 -1.26 8.92 17.06
C TYR A 157 -1.93 10.26 16.74
N TYR A 158 -3.26 10.25 16.52
CA TYR A 158 -4.04 11.46 16.23
C TYR A 158 -4.83 11.97 17.45
N SER A 159 -4.54 11.48 18.65
CA SER A 159 -5.18 11.96 19.89
C SER A 159 -4.58 13.31 20.32
N ASP A 160 -5.43 14.19 20.87
CA ASP A 160 -4.99 15.47 21.44
C ASP A 160 -3.99 15.24 22.59
N GLU A 161 -4.17 14.16 23.35
CA GLU A 161 -3.27 13.78 24.45
C GLU A 161 -1.87 13.43 23.96
N TYR A 162 -1.76 12.71 22.84
CA TYR A 162 -0.46 12.42 22.23
C TYR A 162 0.17 13.68 21.63
N GLU A 163 -0.60 14.56 20.99
CA GLU A 163 -0.11 15.84 20.50
C GLU A 163 0.46 16.70 21.64
N ASN A 164 -0.21 16.73 22.79
CA ASN A 164 0.32 17.40 23.97
C ASN A 164 1.62 16.72 24.45
N TYR A 165 1.65 15.39 24.55
CA TYR A 165 2.83 14.64 25.00
C TYR A 165 4.10 14.93 24.17
N ILE A 166 4.01 15.06 22.85
CA ILE A 166 5.17 15.31 21.99
C ILE A 166 5.63 16.77 21.94
N ASN A 167 4.83 17.71 22.46
CA ASN A 167 5.10 19.14 22.45
C ASN A 167 5.68 19.66 23.79
N TYR A 168 5.83 18.79 24.79
CA TYR A 168 6.49 19.06 26.08
C TYR A 168 7.84 18.36 26.17
#